data_AF-A0A7Y0BGH4-F1
#
_entry.id   AF-A0A7Y0BGH4-F1
#
_cell.length_a   1.000
_cell.length_b   1.000
_cell.length_c   1.000
_cell.angle_alpha   90.00
_cell.angle_beta   90.00
_cell.angle_gamma   90.00
#
_symmetry.space_group_name_H-M   'P 1'
#
loop_
_entity.id
_entity.type
_entity.pdbx_description
1 polymer ?
#
loop_
_entity_poly.entity_id
_entity_poly.type
_entity_poly.pdbx_seq_one_letter_code
_entity_poly.pdbx_strand_id
1 'polypeptide(L)'
;MLVRLIYASTATEGVGMTEFKGILQQSQANNTRRDLTGVLAFNSKIFLQGLEGSREQINDLYSRLMRDTRHHTVAILEYAEIEERDWAQWSMGFAAQSADNRALFLKYSGQSVFNPYAMSGSAVKKLLGELGGKSISMTVPTAPTALVAPVPSVYTPLASRSTPPVPKPPAVVPAASPAGSATAASPLSSTTASSPSAPGLLGRLLNR
;
A
#
# COMPACT_ATOMS: atom_id res chain seq x y z
N MET A 1 -12.84 17.46 -10.49
CA MET A 1 -11.57 18.22 -10.34
C MET A 1 -10.40 17.27 -10.52
N LEU A 2 -9.39 17.68 -11.28
CA LEU A 2 -8.15 16.94 -11.49
C LEU A 2 -7.10 17.46 -10.49
N VAL A 3 -6.37 16.55 -9.82
CA VAL A 3 -5.35 16.91 -8.83
C VAL A 3 -4.07 16.11 -9.02
N ARG A 4 -2.97 16.67 -8.52
CA ARG A 4 -1.68 15.99 -8.31
C ARG A 4 -1.42 15.82 -6.82
N LEU A 5 -0.96 14.64 -6.44
CA LEU A 5 -0.38 14.34 -5.14
C LEU A 5 1.05 13.86 -5.36
N ILE A 6 2.03 14.50 -4.72
CA ILE A 6 3.40 14.02 -4.61
C ILE A 6 3.69 13.78 -3.14
N TYR A 7 4.11 12.57 -2.79
CA TYR A 7 4.44 12.21 -1.41
C TYR A 7 5.73 11.38 -1.35
N ALA A 8 6.46 11.50 -0.25
CA ALA A 8 7.54 10.58 0.12
C ALA A 8 7.18 9.78 1.37
N SER A 9 7.82 8.62 1.52
CA SER A 9 7.65 7.74 2.68
C SER A 9 8.88 6.84 2.83
N THR A 10 9.23 6.52 4.07
CA THR A 10 10.38 5.67 4.39
C THR A 10 9.91 4.22 4.38
N ALA A 11 10.65 3.35 3.70
CA ALA A 11 10.34 1.93 3.62
C ALA A 11 10.65 1.23 4.96
N THR A 12 9.75 0.35 5.39
CA THR A 12 9.99 -0.52 6.55
C THR A 12 11.19 -1.44 6.29
N GLU A 13 11.95 -1.78 7.33
CA GLU A 13 13.09 -2.70 7.19
C GLU A 13 12.66 -4.05 6.58
N GLY A 14 13.53 -4.61 5.73
CA GLY A 14 13.25 -5.84 4.98
C GLY A 14 12.48 -5.67 3.67
N VAL A 15 11.93 -4.48 3.35
CA VAL A 15 11.26 -4.21 2.07
C VAL A 15 12.28 -4.15 0.93
N GLY A 16 12.39 -5.26 0.18
CA GLY A 16 13.37 -5.43 -0.89
C GLY A 16 12.84 -5.08 -2.28
N MET A 17 13.67 -5.35 -3.30
CA MET A 17 13.29 -5.17 -4.71
C MET A 17 12.17 -6.11 -5.18
N THR A 18 11.89 -7.20 -4.44
CA THR A 18 10.77 -8.11 -4.70
C THR A 18 9.45 -7.48 -4.28
N GLU A 19 9.39 -6.98 -3.05
CA GLU A 19 8.25 -6.26 -2.48
C GLU A 19 7.98 -4.99 -3.28
N PHE A 20 9.03 -4.28 -3.69
CA PHE A 20 8.95 -3.14 -4.59
C PHE A 20 8.26 -3.49 -5.92
N LYS A 21 8.66 -4.60 -6.58
CA LYS A 21 8.03 -5.05 -7.83
C LYS A 21 6.56 -5.44 -7.63
N GLY A 22 6.24 -6.08 -6.50
CA GLY A 22 4.86 -6.39 -6.12
C GLY A 22 4.01 -5.13 -5.89
N ILE A 23 4.57 -4.11 -5.23
CA ILE A 23 3.95 -2.78 -5.09
C ILE A 23 3.70 -2.16 -6.47
N LEU A 24 4.71 -2.13 -7.35
CA LEU A 24 4.60 -1.54 -8.69
C LEU A 24 3.51 -2.20 -9.53
N GLN A 25 3.49 -3.53 -9.62
CA GLN A 25 2.46 -4.29 -10.34
C GLN A 25 1.06 -4.04 -9.75
N GLN A 26 0.93 -4.07 -8.42
CA GLN A 26 -0.34 -3.84 -7.75
C GLN A 26 -0.82 -2.38 -7.90
N SER A 27 0.09 -1.40 -7.94
CA SER A 27 -0.20 0.00 -8.25
C SER A 27 -0.69 0.15 -9.69
N GLN A 28 -0.01 -0.41 -10.69
CA GLN A 28 -0.46 -0.38 -12.09
C GLN A 28 -1.89 -0.92 -12.23
N ALA A 29 -2.13 -2.16 -11.75
CA ALA A 29 -3.44 -2.81 -11.83
C ALA A 29 -4.56 -2.11 -11.03
N ASN A 30 -4.23 -1.28 -10.03
CA ASN A 30 -5.21 -0.47 -9.29
C ASN A 30 -5.43 0.90 -9.91
N ASN A 31 -4.39 1.50 -10.49
CA ASN A 31 -4.43 2.84 -11.07
C ASN A 31 -5.16 2.85 -12.40
N THR A 32 -4.90 1.87 -13.29
CA THR A 32 -5.63 1.70 -14.55
C THR A 32 -7.12 1.45 -14.35
N ARG A 33 -7.53 0.89 -13.20
CA ARG A 33 -8.96 0.70 -12.82
C ARG A 33 -9.61 1.90 -12.13
N ARG A 34 -8.88 3.02 -11.99
CA ARG A 34 -9.30 4.24 -11.26
C ARG A 34 -8.94 5.53 -12.01
N ASP A 35 -8.53 5.42 -13.28
CA ASP A 35 -8.02 6.52 -14.12
C ASP A 35 -6.91 7.35 -13.45
N LEU A 36 -6.06 6.68 -12.68
CA LEU A 36 -4.89 7.27 -12.03
C LEU A 36 -3.64 7.10 -12.91
N THR A 37 -2.84 8.15 -12.99
CA THR A 37 -1.50 8.14 -13.63
C THR A 37 -0.43 8.53 -12.62
N GLY A 38 0.84 8.25 -12.91
CA GLY A 38 1.92 8.59 -11.98
C GLY A 38 3.26 7.92 -12.22
N VAL A 39 4.21 8.20 -11.32
CA VAL A 39 5.58 7.67 -11.30
C VAL A 39 5.98 7.33 -9.87
N LEU A 40 6.61 6.16 -9.67
CA LEU A 40 7.13 5.67 -8.40
C LEU A 40 8.66 5.52 -8.50
N ALA A 41 9.39 6.21 -7.62
CA ALA A 41 10.84 6.09 -7.48
C ALA A 41 11.19 5.43 -6.13
N PHE A 42 12.28 4.66 -6.10
CA PHE A 42 12.71 3.92 -4.91
C PHE A 42 14.24 3.76 -4.84
N ASN A 43 14.81 3.89 -3.64
CA ASN A 43 16.25 3.77 -3.38
C ASN A 43 16.58 2.80 -2.22
N SER A 44 15.78 1.75 -2.03
CA SER A 44 15.88 0.79 -0.92
C SER A 44 15.63 1.35 0.48
N LYS A 45 15.34 2.66 0.63
CA LYS A 45 15.01 3.29 1.93
C LYS A 45 13.83 4.25 1.86
N ILE A 46 13.62 4.92 0.74
CA ILE A 46 12.59 5.94 0.54
C ILE A 46 11.83 5.61 -0.73
N PHE A 47 10.51 5.52 -0.62
CA PHE A 47 9.59 5.63 -1.75
C PHE A 47 9.26 7.10 -1.99
N LEU A 48 9.23 7.50 -3.25
CA LEU A 48 8.69 8.77 -3.71
C LEU A 48 7.67 8.48 -4.80
N GLN A 49 6.44 8.96 -4.66
CA GLN A 49 5.40 8.75 -5.67
C GLN A 49 4.74 10.07 -6.06
N GLY A 50 4.63 10.29 -7.36
CA GLY A 50 3.72 11.25 -7.96
C GLY A 50 2.49 10.52 -8.49
N LEU A 51 1.30 11.04 -8.19
CA LEU A 51 -0.01 10.50 -8.57
C LEU A 51 -0.90 11.62 -9.11
N GLU A 52 -1.69 11.33 -10.13
CA GLU A 52 -2.64 12.25 -10.75
C GLU A 52 -3.98 11.58 -11.02
N GLY A 53 -5.07 12.31 -10.82
CA GLY A 53 -6.42 11.81 -11.08
C GLY A 53 -7.49 12.66 -10.43
N SER A 54 -8.69 12.10 -10.25
CA SER A 54 -9.77 12.80 -9.56
C SER A 54 -9.41 13.03 -8.09
N ARG A 55 -9.83 14.18 -7.53
CA ARG A 55 -9.63 14.52 -6.10
C ARG A 55 -10.08 13.38 -5.18
N GLU A 56 -11.18 12.74 -5.53
CA GLU A 56 -11.82 11.65 -4.81
C GLU A 56 -10.95 10.39 -4.85
N GLN A 57 -10.53 9.93 -6.04
CA GLN A 57 -9.70 8.73 -6.21
C GLN A 57 -8.31 8.88 -5.57
N ILE A 58 -7.73 10.07 -5.61
CA ILE A 58 -6.44 10.39 -4.98
C ILE A 58 -6.57 10.35 -3.44
N ASN A 59 -7.62 10.93 -2.87
CA ASN A 59 -7.84 10.92 -1.43
C ASN A 59 -8.18 9.51 -0.91
N ASP A 60 -8.93 8.73 -1.67
CA ASP A 60 -9.18 7.30 -1.44
C ASP A 60 -7.91 6.44 -1.46
N LEU A 61 -6.95 6.77 -2.33
CA LEU A 61 -5.67 6.09 -2.42
C LEU A 61 -4.75 6.49 -1.27
N TYR A 62 -4.61 7.79 -0.98
CA TYR A 62 -3.85 8.29 0.15
C TYR A 62 -4.35 7.71 1.48
N SER A 63 -5.66 7.66 1.68
CA SER A 63 -6.29 7.07 2.87
C SER A 63 -5.97 5.58 3.05
N ARG A 64 -5.69 4.84 1.97
CA ARG A 64 -5.23 3.43 2.03
C ARG A 64 -3.72 3.33 2.28
N LEU A 65 -2.94 4.21 1.65
CA LEU A 65 -1.49 4.30 1.88
C LEU A 65 -1.16 4.58 3.35
N MET A 66 -1.90 5.46 4.04
CA MET A 66 -1.77 5.69 5.49
C MET A 66 -1.90 4.44 6.39
N ARG A 67 -2.33 3.29 5.85
CA ARG A 67 -2.49 2.01 6.57
C ARG A 67 -1.60 0.89 6.03
N ASP A 68 -0.68 1.18 5.11
CA ASP A 68 0.22 0.18 4.52
C ASP A 68 1.44 -0.03 5.43
N THR A 69 1.62 -1.23 5.96
CA THR A 69 2.71 -1.54 6.91
C THR A 69 4.09 -1.61 6.27
N ARG A 70 4.19 -1.52 4.93
CA ARG A 70 5.44 -1.56 4.16
C ARG A 70 6.16 -0.21 4.14
N HIS A 71 5.54 0.86 4.65
CA HIS A 71 6.19 2.16 4.81
C HIS A 71 5.73 2.90 6.06
N HIS A 72 6.48 3.95 6.42
CA HIS A 72 6.19 4.86 7.52
C HIS A 72 6.69 6.28 7.19
N THR A 73 6.48 7.23 8.10
CA THR A 73 6.93 8.63 7.95
C THR A 73 6.45 9.25 6.62
N VAL A 74 5.18 9.06 6.29
CA VAL A 74 4.62 9.54 5.02
C VAL A 74 4.42 11.06 5.07
N ALA A 75 5.00 11.78 4.11
CA ALA A 75 4.94 13.24 4.00
C ALA A 75 4.43 13.66 2.62
N ILE A 76 3.41 14.52 2.59
CA ILE A 76 2.96 15.20 1.37
C ILE A 76 3.99 16.29 1.03
N LEU A 77 4.49 16.28 -0.20
CA LEU A 77 5.47 17.23 -0.73
C LEU A 77 4.84 18.23 -1.69
N GLU A 78 3.79 17.82 -2.40
CA GLU A 78 2.93 18.66 -3.23
C GLU A 78 1.50 18.10 -3.22
N TYR A 79 0.49 18.93 -3.05
CA TYR A 79 -0.90 18.59 -3.36
C TYR A 79 -1.54 19.81 -4.02
N ALA A 80 -1.94 19.66 -5.28
CA ALA A 80 -2.33 20.78 -6.13
C ALA A 80 -3.48 20.42 -7.08
N GLU A 81 -4.30 21.42 -7.43
CA GLU A 81 -5.11 21.37 -8.64
C GLU A 81 -4.19 21.44 -9.87
N ILE A 82 -4.52 20.71 -10.93
CA ILE A 82 -3.77 20.71 -12.18
C ILE A 82 -4.72 20.80 -13.37
N GLU A 83 -4.34 21.57 -14.38
CA GLU A 83 -5.10 21.73 -15.62
C GLU A 83 -4.89 20.52 -16.56
N GLU A 84 -3.66 19.97 -16.58
CA GLU A 84 -3.25 18.81 -17.38
C GLU A 84 -2.40 17.81 -16.58
N ARG A 85 -2.18 16.61 -17.14
CA ARG A 85 -1.41 15.52 -16.51
C ARG A 85 0.03 15.49 -17.02
N ASP A 86 1.01 15.67 -16.14
CA ASP A 86 2.44 15.53 -16.47
C ASP A 86 2.79 14.07 -16.82
N TRP A 87 2.02 13.09 -16.30
CA TRP A 87 2.33 11.66 -16.40
C TRP A 87 1.26 10.85 -17.14
N ALA A 88 0.48 11.50 -18.03
CA ALA A 88 -0.64 10.91 -18.76
C ALA A 88 -0.36 9.54 -19.43
N GLN A 89 0.88 9.30 -19.86
CA GLN A 89 1.30 8.08 -20.55
C GLN A 89 1.58 6.88 -19.63
N TRP A 90 1.54 7.05 -18.29
CA TRP A 90 1.96 6.03 -17.34
C TRP A 90 0.94 5.84 -16.20
N SER A 91 0.27 4.69 -16.13
CA SER A 91 -0.56 4.33 -14.97
C SER A 91 0.28 4.19 -13.68
N MET A 92 1.52 3.70 -13.80
CA MET A 92 2.60 3.90 -12.83
C MET A 92 3.96 3.59 -13.47
N GLY A 93 4.77 4.62 -13.73
CA GLY A 93 6.17 4.48 -14.16
C GLY A 93 7.10 4.11 -13.01
N PHE A 94 8.30 3.59 -13.30
CA PHE A 94 9.32 3.27 -12.31
C PHE A 94 10.63 4.00 -12.60
N ALA A 95 11.26 4.57 -11.56
CA ALA A 95 12.62 5.08 -11.62
C ALA A 95 13.52 4.43 -10.56
N ALA A 96 14.56 3.75 -11.03
CA ALA A 96 15.62 3.20 -10.19
C ALA A 96 16.69 4.26 -9.86
N GLN A 97 17.31 4.14 -8.69
CA GLN A 97 18.57 4.85 -8.42
C GLN A 97 19.74 4.11 -9.08
N SER A 98 20.24 4.63 -10.21
CA SER A 98 21.60 4.34 -10.70
C SER A 98 22.58 5.43 -10.23
N ALA A 99 23.88 5.16 -10.35
CA ALA A 99 24.92 6.15 -10.02
C ALA A 99 24.88 7.39 -10.93
N ASP A 100 24.44 7.21 -12.17
CA ASP A 100 24.36 8.24 -13.22
C ASP A 100 23.39 9.38 -12.84
N ASN A 101 22.37 9.07 -12.03
CA ASN A 101 21.39 10.03 -11.54
C ASN A 101 21.98 11.02 -10.51
N ARG A 102 23.26 10.90 -10.10
CA ARG A 102 23.94 11.85 -9.21
C ARG A 102 23.83 13.31 -9.67
N ALA A 103 24.01 13.55 -10.97
CA ALA A 103 23.90 14.90 -11.55
C ALA A 103 22.47 15.45 -11.45
N LEU A 104 21.47 14.57 -11.51
CA LEU A 104 20.06 14.93 -11.40
C LEU A 104 19.67 15.29 -9.95
N PHE A 105 20.21 14.58 -8.96
CA PHE A 105 20.00 14.92 -7.54
C PHE A 105 20.67 16.25 -7.16
N LEU A 106 21.85 16.55 -7.69
CA LEU A 106 22.52 17.85 -7.51
C LEU A 106 21.81 19.01 -8.24
N LYS A 107 21.05 18.73 -9.30
CA LYS A 107 20.24 19.73 -10.02
C LYS A 107 18.97 20.14 -9.25
N TYR A 108 18.43 19.24 -8.41
CA TYR A 108 17.13 19.43 -7.76
C TYR A 108 17.16 19.38 -6.23
N SER A 109 18.32 19.16 -5.60
CA SER A 109 18.49 19.17 -4.15
C SER A 109 19.88 19.67 -3.75
N GLY A 110 20.03 20.14 -2.51
CA GLY A 110 21.32 20.61 -1.97
C GLY A 110 22.34 19.49 -1.67
N GLN A 111 22.08 18.24 -2.06
CA GLN A 111 22.96 17.10 -1.80
C GLN A 111 23.07 16.18 -3.01
N SER A 112 24.12 15.36 -3.04
CA SER A 112 24.30 14.32 -4.07
C SER A 112 23.57 13.00 -3.79
N VAL A 113 22.72 12.99 -2.75
CA VAL A 113 21.99 11.83 -2.24
C VAL A 113 20.49 12.09 -2.41
N PHE A 114 19.74 11.08 -2.85
CA PHE A 114 18.29 11.17 -2.98
C PHE A 114 17.61 11.32 -1.60
N ASN A 115 17.16 12.53 -1.29
CA ASN A 115 16.38 12.85 -0.09
C ASN A 115 15.22 13.81 -0.45
N PRO A 116 14.04 13.29 -0.83
CA PRO A 116 12.90 14.11 -1.24
C PRO A 116 12.29 14.93 -0.10
N TYR A 117 12.53 14.60 1.17
CA TYR A 117 12.08 15.39 2.31
C TYR A 117 12.83 16.73 2.46
N ALA A 118 13.99 16.88 1.81
CA ALA A 118 14.80 18.11 1.80
C ALA A 118 14.65 18.91 0.49
N MET A 119 13.58 18.67 -0.26
CA MET A 119 13.30 19.27 -1.57
C MET A 119 11.92 19.94 -1.58
N SER A 120 11.74 20.99 -2.37
CA SER A 120 10.41 21.56 -2.63
C SER A 120 9.59 20.66 -3.56
N GLY A 121 8.26 20.63 -3.40
CA GLY A 121 7.35 19.87 -4.28
C GLY A 121 7.64 20.09 -5.77
N SER A 122 7.86 21.34 -6.18
CA SER A 122 8.15 21.71 -7.57
C SER A 122 9.53 21.24 -8.07
N ALA A 123 10.51 21.03 -7.19
CA ALA A 123 11.79 20.40 -7.54
C ALA A 123 11.64 18.88 -7.62
N VAL A 124 10.88 18.26 -6.72
CA VAL A 124 10.56 16.83 -6.71
C VAL A 124 9.74 16.43 -7.94
N LYS A 125 8.78 17.26 -8.35
CA LYS A 125 7.99 17.14 -9.58
C LYS A 125 8.88 17.10 -10.83
N LYS A 126 9.82 18.05 -10.95
CA LYS A 126 10.81 18.09 -12.04
C LYS A 126 11.77 16.89 -12.02
N LEU A 127 12.20 16.45 -10.82
CA LEU A 127 12.99 15.25 -10.64
C LEU A 127 12.25 14.00 -11.13
N LEU A 128 10.97 13.82 -10.76
CA LEU A 128 10.13 12.71 -11.23
C LEU A 128 9.92 12.72 -12.75
N GLY A 129 9.71 13.90 -13.35
CA GLY A 129 9.60 14.07 -14.80
C GLY A 129 10.88 13.63 -15.54
N GLU A 130 12.05 14.11 -15.13
CA GLU A 130 13.31 13.70 -15.75
C GLU A 130 13.68 12.24 -15.46
N LEU A 131 13.38 11.70 -14.28
CA LEU A 131 13.58 10.30 -13.97
C LEU A 131 12.71 9.39 -14.85
N GLY A 132 11.42 9.73 -15.01
CA GLY A 132 10.49 9.02 -15.89
C GLY A 132 10.92 9.08 -17.37
N GLY A 133 11.45 10.22 -17.83
CA GLY A 133 11.97 10.36 -19.19
C GLY A 133 13.31 9.67 -19.46
N LYS A 134 14.12 9.38 -18.43
CA LYS A 134 15.46 8.79 -18.56
C LYS A 134 15.55 7.29 -18.26
N SER A 135 14.57 6.71 -17.56
CA SER A 135 14.62 5.32 -17.11
C SER A 135 13.38 4.53 -17.55
N ILE A 136 13.30 4.22 -18.85
CA ILE A 136 12.25 3.34 -19.41
C ILE A 136 12.89 2.10 -20.04
N SER A 137 12.99 1.02 -19.26
CA SER A 137 13.24 -0.33 -19.80
C SER A 137 12.62 -1.42 -18.93
N MET A 138 11.29 -1.40 -18.82
CA MET A 138 10.45 -2.60 -18.97
C MET A 138 9.14 -2.18 -19.65
N THR A 139 8.72 -2.95 -20.65
CA THR A 139 7.72 -2.53 -21.63
C THR A 139 6.32 -2.41 -21.03
N VAL A 140 5.65 -1.28 -21.24
CA VAL A 140 4.18 -1.21 -21.19
C VAL A 140 3.67 -1.46 -22.61
N PRO A 141 2.92 -2.54 -22.88
CA PRO A 141 2.20 -2.67 -24.13
C PRO A 141 1.00 -1.71 -24.09
N THR A 142 1.10 -0.60 -24.83
CA THR A 142 -0.03 0.31 -25.03
C THR A 142 -1.14 -0.44 -25.77
N ALA A 143 -2.17 -0.85 -25.04
CA ALA A 143 -3.38 -1.41 -25.64
C ALA A 143 -4.06 -0.31 -26.48
N PRO A 144 -4.21 -0.47 -27.81
CA PRO A 144 -4.90 0.53 -28.62
C PRO A 144 -6.38 0.56 -28.24
N THR A 145 -6.97 1.76 -28.24
CA THR A 145 -8.40 1.97 -27.98
C THR A 145 -9.27 1.25 -29.02
N ALA A 146 -9.68 0.03 -28.69
CA ALA A 146 -10.69 -0.69 -29.46
C ALA A 146 -12.07 -0.10 -29.16
N LEU A 147 -12.83 0.24 -30.20
CA LEU A 147 -14.23 0.68 -30.06
C LEU A 147 -15.05 -0.40 -29.33
N VAL A 148 -15.97 0.04 -28.48
CA VAL A 148 -17.01 -0.83 -27.91
C VAL A 148 -17.94 -1.28 -29.03
N ALA A 149 -17.75 -2.50 -29.51
CA ALA A 149 -18.75 -3.19 -30.31
C ALA A 149 -19.89 -3.69 -29.40
N PRO A 150 -21.17 -3.55 -29.79
CA PRO A 150 -22.29 -4.02 -28.97
C PRO A 150 -22.33 -5.55 -28.94
N VAL A 151 -22.39 -6.14 -27.74
CA VAL A 151 -22.57 -7.58 -27.55
C VAL A 151 -24.04 -7.95 -27.83
N PRO A 152 -24.34 -8.84 -28.79
CA PRO A 152 -25.69 -9.33 -28.99
C PRO A 152 -26.09 -10.31 -27.88
N SER A 153 -27.15 -9.99 -27.13
CA SER A 153 -27.69 -10.88 -26.09
C SER A 153 -28.34 -12.12 -26.70
N VAL A 154 -27.61 -13.24 -26.74
CA VAL A 154 -28.15 -14.57 -27.06
C VAL A 154 -27.92 -15.50 -25.87
N TYR A 155 -28.96 -15.68 -25.06
CA TYR A 155 -28.94 -16.55 -23.89
C TYR A 155 -29.41 -17.96 -24.28
N THR A 156 -28.47 -18.87 -24.53
CA THR A 156 -28.79 -20.28 -24.80
C THR A 156 -28.90 -21.04 -23.46
N PRO A 157 -30.05 -21.63 -23.12
CA PRO A 157 -30.19 -22.39 -21.87
C PRO A 157 -29.37 -23.68 -21.93
N LEU A 158 -28.56 -23.92 -20.89
CA LEU A 158 -27.73 -25.11 -20.79
C LEU A 158 -28.57 -26.34 -20.41
N ALA A 159 -28.46 -27.43 -21.17
CA ALA A 159 -29.25 -28.64 -20.94
C ALA A 159 -28.94 -29.32 -19.60
N SER A 160 -29.98 -29.84 -18.95
CA SER A 160 -29.92 -30.50 -17.64
C SER A 160 -28.90 -31.65 -17.59
N ARG A 161 -27.98 -31.59 -16.62
CA ARG A 161 -27.12 -32.72 -16.25
C ARG A 161 -27.66 -33.40 -14.99
N SER A 162 -27.95 -34.69 -15.09
CA SER A 162 -28.42 -35.51 -13.97
C SER A 162 -27.38 -35.58 -12.84
N THR A 163 -27.86 -35.57 -11.60
CA THR A 163 -27.02 -35.72 -10.41
C THR A 163 -26.53 -37.17 -10.23
N PRO A 164 -25.27 -37.38 -9.78
CA PRO A 164 -24.82 -38.68 -9.30
C PRO A 164 -25.47 -39.01 -7.94
N PRO A 165 -25.68 -40.29 -7.60
CA PRO A 165 -26.32 -40.70 -6.35
C PRO A 165 -25.43 -40.50 -5.12
N VAL A 166 -26.04 -40.12 -3.99
CA VAL A 166 -25.35 -39.93 -2.70
C VAL A 166 -25.11 -41.29 -2.02
N PRO A 167 -23.90 -41.60 -1.51
CA PRO A 167 -23.65 -42.82 -0.76
C PRO A 167 -24.36 -42.80 0.60
N LYS A 168 -24.97 -43.93 0.95
CA LYS A 168 -25.74 -44.12 2.19
C LYS A 168 -24.80 -44.24 3.41
N PRO A 169 -25.08 -43.56 4.55
CA PRO A 169 -24.27 -43.71 5.76
C PRO A 169 -24.43 -45.12 6.39
N PRO A 170 -23.39 -45.63 7.09
CA PRO A 170 -23.46 -46.89 7.81
C PRO A 170 -24.40 -46.83 9.04
N ALA A 171 -24.85 -47.99 9.51
CA ALA A 171 -25.84 -48.09 10.59
C ALA A 171 -25.26 -47.78 11.97
N VAL A 172 -26.09 -47.19 12.84
CA VAL A 172 -25.78 -46.95 14.26
C VAL A 172 -25.92 -48.25 15.05
N VAL A 173 -24.96 -48.53 15.92
CA VAL A 173 -24.96 -49.65 16.87
C VAL A 173 -25.28 -49.09 18.28
N PRO A 174 -26.20 -49.70 19.07
CA PRO A 174 -26.65 -49.12 20.34
C PRO A 174 -25.61 -49.20 21.47
N ALA A 175 -25.87 -48.42 22.53
CA ALA A 175 -24.91 -48.10 23.58
C ALA A 175 -24.65 -49.19 24.62
N ALA A 176 -23.50 -49.09 25.30
CA ALA A 176 -23.19 -49.78 26.54
C ALA A 176 -22.60 -48.81 27.58
N SER A 177 -23.10 -48.94 28.81
CA SER A 177 -22.65 -48.36 30.08
C SER A 177 -22.82 -49.48 31.14
N PRO A 178 -22.28 -49.41 32.39
CA PRO A 178 -21.74 -48.24 33.09
C PRO A 178 -20.43 -48.52 33.91
N ALA A 179 -20.19 -47.66 34.91
CA ALA A 179 -19.46 -47.87 36.17
C ALA A 179 -17.99 -47.37 36.27
N GLY A 180 -17.66 -46.76 37.43
CA GLY A 180 -16.28 -46.42 37.81
C GLY A 180 -16.08 -45.11 38.60
N SER A 181 -16.06 -45.21 39.93
CA SER A 181 -15.43 -44.27 40.90
C SER A 181 -13.96 -43.93 40.59
N ALA A 182 -13.27 -42.89 41.10
CA ALA A 182 -13.56 -41.63 41.83
C ALA A 182 -12.18 -40.87 41.90
N THR A 183 -11.79 -39.91 42.78
CA THR A 183 -12.28 -39.30 44.04
C THR A 183 -11.52 -37.97 44.29
N ALA A 184 -12.08 -37.03 45.08
CA ALA A 184 -11.37 -35.93 45.80
C ALA A 184 -10.63 -34.85 44.96
N ALA A 185 -10.33 -33.63 45.43
CA ALA A 185 -10.93 -32.81 46.50
C ALA A 185 -10.57 -31.31 46.29
N SER A 186 -11.31 -30.42 46.96
CA SER A 186 -10.99 -28.99 47.17
C SER A 186 -10.26 -28.81 48.53
N PRO A 187 -9.89 -27.60 49.06
CA PRO A 187 -10.21 -26.24 48.59
C PRO A 187 -9.10 -25.16 48.75
N LEU A 188 -9.47 -23.92 48.39
CA LEU A 188 -9.14 -22.62 49.01
C LEU A 188 -7.73 -22.33 49.58
N SER A 189 -7.17 -21.20 49.14
CA SER A 189 -6.64 -20.17 50.05
C SER A 189 -6.65 -18.78 49.40
N SER A 190 -7.28 -17.82 50.08
CA SER A 190 -7.20 -16.38 49.82
C SER A 190 -6.34 -15.72 50.89
N THR A 191 -5.70 -14.56 50.64
CA THR A 191 -5.41 -13.52 51.66
C THR A 191 -4.89 -12.21 51.04
N THR A 192 -5.42 -11.10 51.57
CA THR A 192 -5.07 -9.66 51.50
C THR A 192 -3.68 -9.26 50.93
N ALA A 193 -3.54 -8.27 50.03
CA ALA A 193 -3.93 -6.84 50.09
C ALA A 193 -3.07 -5.93 51.00
N SER A 194 -2.50 -4.87 50.43
CA SER A 194 -2.13 -3.60 51.11
C SER A 194 -1.76 -2.49 50.11
N SER A 195 -2.20 -1.28 50.40
CA SER A 195 -1.75 0.03 49.87
C SER A 195 -1.59 0.94 51.09
N PRO A 196 -0.70 1.95 51.09
CA PRO A 196 -1.23 3.32 50.91
C PRO A 196 -0.24 4.39 50.36
N SER A 197 -0.79 5.57 49.99
CA SER A 197 -0.16 6.92 50.09
C SER A 197 1.10 7.25 49.24
N ALA A 198 1.45 8.52 48.96
CA ALA A 198 0.74 9.82 48.90
C ALA A 198 1.62 10.85 48.12
N PRO A 199 1.12 12.04 47.67
CA PRO A 199 1.82 12.91 46.71
C PRO A 199 2.50 14.19 47.28
N GLY A 200 3.42 14.76 46.49
CA GLY A 200 4.10 16.07 46.69
C GLY A 200 5.62 15.99 46.49
N LEU A 201 6.40 17.05 46.27
CA LEU A 201 6.17 18.44 45.82
C LEU A 201 7.55 19.02 45.37
N LEU A 202 7.60 20.18 44.69
CA LEU A 202 8.79 20.87 44.13
C LEU A 202 9.47 20.15 42.93
N GLY A 203 10.20 20.83 42.03
CA GLY A 203 10.24 22.29 41.80
C GLY A 203 11.57 22.83 41.23
N ARG A 204 11.50 23.50 40.06
CA ARG A 204 12.57 24.26 39.36
C ARG A 204 13.79 23.46 38.86
N LEU A 205 14.18 23.68 37.60
CA LEU A 205 15.45 24.34 37.26
C LEU A 205 15.52 24.77 35.78
N LEU A 206 16.07 25.97 35.61
CA LEU A 206 16.60 26.71 34.46
C LEU A 206 16.96 25.89 33.19
N ASN A 207 16.77 26.37 31.94
CA ASN A 207 16.95 27.71 31.34
C ASN A 207 18.42 28.17 31.22
N ARG A 208 19.12 27.69 30.20
CA ARG A 208 20.22 28.39 29.50
C ARG A 208 20.39 27.85 28.08
#